data_AF-A0A1Y1JR61-F1
#
_entry.id   AF-A0A1Y1JR61-F1
#
_cell.length_a   1.000
_cell.length_b   1.000
_cell.length_c   1.000
_cell.angle_alpha   90.00
_cell.angle_beta   90.00
_cell.angle_gamma   90.00
#
_symmetry.space_group_name_H-M   'P 1'
#
loop_
_entity.id
_entity.type
_entity.pdbx_description
1 polymer ?
#
loop_
_entity_poly.entity_id
_entity_poly.type
_entity_poly.pdbx_seq_one_letter_code
_entity_poly.pdbx_strand_id
1 'polypeptide(L)'
;MSESTTFNFKDIFPKCMNDFNKHAKDKKHKPYDDYSNYCNKLSIKKACNINGQDYNRSCMDILYYLNYININISKDEAYLEQGCKYLHYKLKDLFEKFKCPCNDPKICYNEMKNLSESLNFNMISNLLGHCSDYPIDLNEDILQMFKDIDILNDKYNIFVSTQAPNVSKFEALRQHIQYLEKYKSNNNTTFISLLEYFNNSFIQYIKSLNPTVFGVDGFLRTISEKEKTKGLLTVVEKDKRVDNSREIVSSVQMDAIIGTDSGTQISTGIIFSFFALLINMFILYKDLIGLYESK
;
A
#
# COMPACT_ATOMS: atom_id res chain seq x y z
N MET A 1 13.58 -2.43 27.46
CA MET A 1 13.57 -2.04 26.04
C MET A 1 12.40 -2.77 25.41
N SER A 2 11.31 -2.08 25.08
CA SER A 2 10.24 -2.66 24.27
C SER A 2 10.77 -2.82 22.84
N GLU A 3 10.62 -4.01 22.26
CA GLU A 3 10.87 -4.21 20.84
C GLU A 3 10.03 -3.19 20.05
N SER A 4 10.70 -2.32 19.30
CA SER A 4 10.04 -1.44 18.34
C SER A 4 9.46 -2.33 17.24
N THR A 5 8.18 -2.65 17.34
CA THR A 5 7.45 -3.34 16.27
C THR A 5 7.44 -2.43 15.05
N THR A 6 8.24 -2.78 14.05
CA THR A 6 8.37 -2.02 12.82
C THR A 6 7.05 -2.03 12.05
N PHE A 7 6.51 -0.86 11.71
CA PHE A 7 5.25 -0.77 10.97
C PHE A 7 5.39 -1.39 9.57
N ASN A 8 4.43 -2.24 9.18
CA ASN A 8 4.44 -2.92 7.90
C ASN A 8 3.68 -2.11 6.83
N PHE A 9 4.42 -1.49 5.91
CA PHE A 9 3.87 -0.77 4.75
C PHE A 9 3.56 -1.69 3.55
N LYS A 10 3.99 -2.95 3.61
CA LYS A 10 3.81 -3.92 2.54
C LYS A 10 2.30 -4.11 2.28
N ASP A 11 1.96 -4.25 1.02
CA ASP A 11 0.61 -4.54 0.52
C ASP A 11 -0.43 -3.43 0.76
N ILE A 12 -0.16 -2.45 1.64
CA ILE A 12 -0.87 -1.17 1.70
C ILE A 12 -0.54 -0.34 0.45
N PHE A 13 0.74 -0.18 0.15
CA PHE A 13 1.19 0.51 -1.05
C PHE A 13 1.68 -0.46 -2.12
N PRO A 14 1.44 -0.18 -3.41
CA PRO A 14 0.65 0.94 -3.93
C PRO A 14 -0.86 0.68 -3.99
N LYS A 15 -1.33 -0.53 -3.62
CA LYS A 15 -2.68 -1.03 -3.86
C LYS A 15 -3.77 -0.15 -3.23
N CYS A 16 -3.79 0.01 -1.91
CA CYS A 16 -4.80 0.78 -1.19
C CYS A 16 -4.84 2.25 -1.61
N MET A 17 -3.67 2.83 -1.86
CA MET A 17 -3.55 4.20 -2.39
C MET A 17 -4.13 4.34 -3.80
N ASN A 18 -3.84 3.40 -4.70
CA ASN A 18 -4.40 3.41 -6.04
C ASN A 18 -5.92 3.22 -6.01
N ASP A 19 -6.41 2.33 -5.15
CA ASP A 19 -7.84 2.11 -4.96
C ASP A 19 -8.53 3.35 -4.38
N PHE A 20 -7.91 4.02 -3.40
CA PHE A 20 -8.38 5.31 -2.90
C PHE A 20 -8.42 6.35 -4.02
N ASN A 21 -7.33 6.53 -4.77
CA ASN A 21 -7.28 7.52 -5.84
C ASN A 21 -8.31 7.24 -6.95
N LYS A 22 -8.59 5.96 -7.24
CA LYS A 22 -9.55 5.55 -8.26
C LYS A 22 -10.99 5.69 -7.80
N HIS A 23 -11.30 5.26 -6.58
CA HIS A 23 -12.68 5.11 -6.11
C HIS A 23 -13.16 6.25 -5.21
N ALA A 24 -12.24 6.94 -4.52
CA ALA A 24 -12.58 8.11 -3.72
C ALA A 24 -12.71 9.37 -4.59
N LYS A 25 -11.79 9.56 -5.55
CA LYS A 25 -11.72 10.80 -6.35
C LYS A 25 -12.64 10.80 -7.59
N ASP A 26 -13.15 9.64 -8.01
CA ASP A 26 -14.12 9.55 -9.12
C ASP A 26 -15.56 9.80 -8.62
N LYS A 27 -16.06 11.01 -8.87
CA LYS A 27 -17.28 11.58 -8.29
C LYS A 27 -18.59 11.07 -8.90
N LYS A 28 -18.56 10.04 -9.72
CA LYS A 28 -19.77 9.52 -10.39
C LYS A 28 -20.65 8.68 -9.47
N HIS A 29 -20.27 8.49 -8.21
CA HIS A 29 -20.92 7.56 -7.31
C HIS A 29 -21.97 8.25 -6.41
N LYS A 30 -23.22 7.81 -6.49
CA LYS A 30 -24.17 7.90 -5.36
C LYS A 30 -23.61 7.05 -4.21
N PRO A 31 -23.81 7.42 -2.93
CA PRO A 31 -24.74 8.43 -2.40
C PRO A 31 -24.06 9.76 -2.00
N TYR A 32 -23.91 10.67 -2.97
CA TYR A 32 -23.28 11.98 -2.74
C TYR A 32 -23.97 12.82 -1.65
N ASP A 33 -25.31 12.86 -1.65
CA ASP A 33 -26.06 13.74 -0.74
C ASP A 33 -25.95 13.30 0.72
N ASP A 34 -26.03 11.99 0.99
CA ASP A 34 -25.90 11.46 2.36
C ASP A 34 -24.49 11.66 2.92
N TYR A 35 -23.46 11.41 2.10
CA TYR A 35 -22.07 11.60 2.49
C TYR A 35 -21.77 13.08 2.74
N SER A 36 -22.20 13.96 1.84
CA SER A 36 -22.06 15.41 1.99
C SER A 36 -22.75 15.93 3.25
N ASN A 37 -23.99 15.50 3.50
CA ASN A 37 -24.74 15.90 4.69
C ASN A 37 -24.05 15.41 5.98
N TYR A 38 -23.65 14.14 6.01
CA TYR A 38 -22.90 13.59 7.14
C TYR A 38 -21.59 14.35 7.40
N CYS A 39 -20.79 14.59 6.36
CA CYS A 39 -19.54 15.31 6.47
C CYS A 39 -19.72 16.73 7.01
N ASN A 40 -20.76 17.44 6.55
CA ASN A 40 -21.10 18.76 7.09
C ASN A 40 -21.49 18.70 8.58
N LYS A 41 -22.23 17.67 9.01
CA LYS A 41 -22.56 17.49 10.43
C LYS A 41 -21.33 17.14 11.27
N LEU A 42 -20.42 16.34 10.72
CA LEU A 42 -19.16 15.97 11.37
C LEU A 42 -18.27 17.19 11.58
N SER A 43 -18.11 18.06 10.58
CA SER A 43 -17.27 19.26 10.70
C SER A 43 -17.75 20.22 11.78
N ILE A 44 -19.08 20.41 11.88
CA ILE A 44 -19.72 21.23 12.90
C ILE A 44 -19.50 20.62 14.28
N LYS A 45 -19.77 19.32 14.45
CA LYS A 45 -19.58 18.62 15.73
C LYS A 45 -18.12 18.67 16.18
N LYS A 46 -17.19 18.57 15.24
CA LYS A 46 -15.75 18.58 15.50
C LYS A 46 -15.17 19.99 15.63
N ALA A 47 -15.95 21.04 15.37
CA ALA A 47 -15.46 22.43 15.37
C ALA A 47 -14.18 22.60 14.50
N CYS A 48 -14.15 21.95 13.34
CA CYS A 48 -13.04 22.05 12.40
C CYS A 48 -12.84 23.50 11.92
N ASN A 49 -11.62 23.87 11.53
CA ASN A 49 -11.34 25.12 10.84
C ASN A 49 -11.58 24.95 9.34
N ILE A 50 -12.69 25.51 8.84
CA ILE A 50 -13.29 25.06 7.57
C ILE A 50 -13.13 26.08 6.46
N ASN A 51 -12.48 25.67 5.37
CA ASN A 51 -13.00 25.98 4.04
C ASN A 51 -14.05 24.89 3.70
N GLY A 52 -15.34 25.21 3.86
CA GLY A 52 -16.44 24.23 3.86
C GLY A 52 -16.42 23.23 2.72
N GLN A 53 -16.09 23.67 1.51
CA GLN A 53 -16.09 22.82 0.31
C GLN A 53 -14.93 21.82 0.29
N ASP A 54 -13.72 22.26 0.67
CA ASP A 54 -12.52 21.40 0.64
C ASP A 54 -12.58 20.31 1.69
N TYR A 55 -13.07 20.65 2.89
CA TYR A 55 -13.32 19.67 3.94
C TYR A 55 -14.34 18.64 3.47
N ASN A 56 -15.49 19.12 2.98
CA ASN A 56 -16.58 18.23 2.59
C ASN A 56 -16.13 17.26 1.50
N ARG A 57 -15.39 17.74 0.49
CA ARG A 57 -14.80 16.89 -0.54
C ARG A 57 -13.85 15.84 0.04
N SER A 58 -12.91 16.26 0.89
CA SER A 58 -11.92 15.35 1.47
C SER A 58 -12.57 14.29 2.39
N CYS A 59 -13.59 14.69 3.14
CA CYS A 59 -14.39 13.78 3.98
C CYS A 59 -15.21 12.79 3.13
N MET A 60 -15.84 13.25 2.05
CA MET A 60 -16.56 12.35 1.14
C MET A 60 -15.63 11.34 0.47
N ASP A 61 -14.42 11.74 0.06
CA ASP A 61 -13.40 10.85 -0.50
C ASP A 61 -13.12 9.66 0.47
N ILE A 62 -13.03 9.93 1.79
CA ILE A 62 -12.87 8.88 2.82
C ILE A 62 -14.09 7.94 2.86
N LEU A 63 -15.31 8.47 2.85
CA LEU A 63 -16.53 7.65 2.88
C LEU A 63 -16.69 6.79 1.63
N TYR A 64 -16.35 7.32 0.46
CA TYR A 64 -16.33 6.54 -0.79
C TYR A 64 -15.31 5.41 -0.74
N TYR A 65 -14.12 5.67 -0.20
CA TYR A 65 -13.12 4.62 -0.03
C TYR A 65 -13.55 3.55 0.96
N LEU A 66 -14.17 3.94 2.08
CA LEU A 66 -14.75 3.00 3.04
C LEU A 66 -15.83 2.12 2.40
N ASN A 67 -16.70 2.69 1.57
CA ASN A 67 -17.68 1.93 0.80
C ASN A 67 -17.01 0.96 -0.18
N TYR A 68 -15.91 1.36 -0.82
CA TYR A 68 -15.14 0.46 -1.68
C TYR A 68 -14.52 -0.71 -0.91
N ILE A 69 -13.97 -0.47 0.28
CA ILE A 69 -13.47 -1.52 1.17
C ILE A 69 -14.61 -2.51 1.50
N ASN A 70 -15.77 -2.00 1.92
CA ASN A 70 -16.93 -2.83 2.25
C ASN A 70 -17.38 -3.73 1.08
N ILE A 71 -17.43 -3.20 -0.15
CA ILE A 71 -17.83 -3.99 -1.33
C ILE A 71 -16.83 -5.12 -1.64
N ASN A 72 -15.56 -4.99 -1.23
CA ASN A 72 -14.50 -5.96 -1.53
C ASN A 72 -14.08 -6.81 -0.33
N ILE A 73 -14.70 -6.62 0.84
CA ILE A 73 -14.37 -7.33 2.09
C ILE A 73 -14.47 -8.85 1.96
N SER A 74 -15.44 -9.35 1.18
CA SER A 74 -15.69 -10.78 1.00
C SER A 74 -14.68 -11.50 0.11
N LYS A 75 -13.74 -10.75 -0.49
CA LYS A 75 -12.80 -11.29 -1.48
C LYS A 75 -11.43 -11.59 -0.89
N ASP A 76 -11.03 -10.90 0.18
CA ASP A 76 -9.67 -10.93 0.72
C ASP A 76 -9.63 -10.27 2.11
N GLU A 77 -9.49 -11.08 3.17
CA GLU A 77 -9.40 -10.58 4.56
C GLU A 77 -8.12 -9.75 4.78
N ALA A 78 -7.01 -10.08 4.10
CA ALA A 78 -5.79 -9.29 4.19
C ALA A 78 -5.97 -7.89 3.58
N TYR A 79 -6.77 -7.79 2.52
CA TYR A 79 -7.13 -6.49 1.94
C TYR A 79 -7.97 -5.64 2.88
N LEU A 80 -8.87 -6.23 3.67
CA LEU A 80 -9.66 -5.49 4.67
C LEU A 80 -8.72 -4.79 5.66
N GLU A 81 -7.79 -5.54 6.25
CA GLU A 81 -6.82 -4.98 7.18
C GLU A 81 -6.01 -3.84 6.53
N GLN A 82 -5.44 -4.08 5.35
CA GLN A 82 -4.61 -3.08 4.64
C GLN A 82 -5.40 -1.83 4.25
N GLY A 83 -6.63 -2.01 3.76
CA GLY A 83 -7.53 -0.93 3.37
C GLY A 83 -7.97 -0.11 4.57
N CYS A 84 -8.36 -0.75 5.67
CA CYS A 84 -8.69 -0.06 6.92
C CYS A 84 -7.46 0.68 7.49
N LYS A 85 -6.27 0.10 7.34
CA LYS A 85 -5.03 0.75 7.73
C LYS A 85 -4.82 2.07 6.98
N TYR A 86 -4.95 2.02 5.66
CA TYR A 86 -4.84 3.21 4.82
C TYR A 86 -5.96 4.24 5.06
N LEU A 87 -7.18 3.77 5.34
CA LEU A 87 -8.33 4.62 5.68
C LEU A 87 -8.07 5.44 6.96
N HIS A 88 -7.57 4.81 8.03
CA HIS A 88 -7.25 5.52 9.27
C HIS A 88 -6.14 6.55 9.06
N TYR A 89 -5.14 6.25 8.22
CA TYR A 89 -4.15 7.25 7.78
C TYR A 89 -4.84 8.47 7.15
N LYS A 90 -5.71 8.25 6.15
CA LYS A 90 -6.43 9.33 5.47
C LYS A 90 -7.34 10.12 6.40
N LEU A 91 -7.92 9.47 7.39
CA LEU A 91 -8.73 10.13 8.39
C LEU A 91 -7.92 11.04 9.31
N LYS A 92 -6.76 10.56 9.79
CA LYS A 92 -5.84 11.38 10.60
C LYS A 92 -5.36 12.59 9.79
N ASP A 93 -4.96 12.38 8.53
CA ASP A 93 -4.55 13.44 7.61
C ASP A 93 -5.65 14.48 7.37
N LEU A 94 -6.91 14.05 7.20
CA LEU A 94 -8.06 14.95 7.09
C LEU A 94 -8.19 15.84 8.34
N PHE A 95 -8.19 15.24 9.52
CA PHE A 95 -8.40 16.00 10.75
C PHE A 95 -7.26 16.98 11.04
N GLU A 96 -6.01 16.61 10.77
CA GLU A 96 -4.87 17.54 10.88
C GLU A 96 -4.97 18.69 9.90
N LYS A 97 -5.25 18.39 8.62
CA LYS A 97 -5.36 19.39 7.55
C LYS A 97 -6.38 20.47 7.85
N PHE A 98 -7.52 20.08 8.44
CA PHE A 98 -8.61 21.00 8.79
C PHE A 98 -8.64 21.38 10.27
N LYS A 99 -7.57 21.09 11.01
CA LYS A 99 -7.40 21.43 12.43
C LYS A 99 -8.61 21.02 13.29
N CYS A 100 -9.17 19.85 12.99
CA CYS A 100 -10.24 19.27 13.78
C CYS A 100 -9.65 18.66 15.06
N PRO A 101 -10.15 18.99 16.25
CA PRO A 101 -9.87 18.29 17.50
C PRO A 101 -9.96 16.76 17.36
N CYS A 102 -8.80 16.13 17.19
CA CYS A 102 -8.63 14.70 17.02
C CYS A 102 -7.18 14.29 17.30
N ASN A 103 -6.87 14.00 18.57
CA ASN A 103 -5.51 13.61 18.95
C ASN A 103 -5.28 12.10 18.80
N ASP A 104 -6.35 11.30 18.88
CA ASP A 104 -6.30 9.84 18.78
C ASP A 104 -7.22 9.38 17.63
N PRO A 105 -6.66 8.80 16.55
CA PRO A 105 -7.43 8.33 15.40
C PRO A 105 -8.57 7.37 15.77
N LYS A 106 -8.37 6.49 16.75
CA LYS A 106 -9.37 5.52 17.20
C LYS A 106 -10.54 6.22 17.88
N ILE A 107 -10.27 7.19 18.74
CA ILE A 107 -11.32 7.99 19.39
C ILE A 107 -12.15 8.73 18.34
N CYS A 108 -11.49 9.35 17.36
CA CYS A 108 -12.19 10.11 16.34
C CYS A 108 -13.00 9.24 15.40
N TYR A 109 -12.50 8.05 15.05
CA TYR A 109 -13.25 7.06 14.29
C TYR A 109 -14.51 6.61 15.05
N ASN A 110 -14.39 6.35 16.35
CA ASN A 110 -15.54 6.02 17.18
C ASN A 110 -16.56 7.17 17.26
N GLU A 111 -16.11 8.42 17.33
CA GLU A 111 -17.01 9.57 17.31
C GLU A 111 -17.71 9.75 15.96
N MET A 112 -17.05 9.43 14.85
CA MET A 112 -17.67 9.34 13.53
C MET A 112 -18.79 8.30 13.52
N LYS A 113 -18.51 7.11 14.06
CA LYS A 113 -19.49 6.02 14.17
C LYS A 113 -20.69 6.43 15.02
N ASN A 114 -20.45 6.91 16.24
CA ASN A 114 -21.50 7.38 17.14
C ASN A 114 -22.33 8.52 16.52
N LEU A 115 -21.70 9.43 15.79
CA LEU A 115 -22.41 10.47 15.06
C LEU A 115 -23.35 9.87 14.00
N SER A 116 -22.86 8.92 13.21
CA SER A 116 -23.66 8.29 12.15
C SER A 116 -24.89 7.56 12.70
N GLU A 117 -24.73 6.88 13.84
CA GLU A 117 -25.82 6.23 14.57
C GLU A 117 -26.82 7.26 15.10
N SER A 118 -26.35 8.32 15.76
CA SER A 118 -27.21 9.37 16.34
C SER A 118 -28.04 10.14 15.30
N LEU A 119 -27.55 10.21 14.06
CA LEU A 119 -28.22 10.87 12.94
C LEU A 119 -29.06 9.90 12.09
N ASN A 120 -29.14 8.62 12.47
CA ASN A 120 -29.81 7.55 11.71
C ASN A 120 -29.28 7.39 10.28
N PHE A 121 -27.99 7.67 10.04
CA PHE A 121 -27.33 7.35 8.77
C PHE A 121 -26.96 5.86 8.74
N ASN A 122 -27.95 4.97 8.70
CA ASN A 122 -27.76 3.52 8.82
C ASN A 122 -26.73 2.97 7.83
N MET A 123 -26.72 3.47 6.59
CA MET A 123 -25.72 3.08 5.59
C MET A 123 -24.30 3.43 6.05
N ILE A 124 -24.08 4.66 6.54
CA ILE A 124 -22.75 5.11 6.99
C ILE A 124 -22.33 4.40 8.27
N SER A 125 -23.27 4.20 9.21
CA SER A 125 -23.00 3.46 10.45
C SER A 125 -22.53 2.03 10.17
N ASN A 126 -23.24 1.31 9.28
CA ASN A 126 -22.85 -0.03 8.86
C ASN A 126 -21.45 -0.03 8.22
N LEU A 127 -21.18 0.94 7.34
CA LEU A 127 -19.86 1.11 6.72
C LEU A 127 -18.75 1.30 7.75
N LEU A 128 -18.96 2.15 8.76
CA LEU A 128 -18.00 2.42 9.83
C LEU A 128 -17.81 1.22 10.78
N GLY A 129 -18.67 0.21 10.72
CA GLY A 129 -18.48 -1.04 11.46
C GLY A 129 -17.23 -1.80 11.03
N HIS A 130 -16.86 -1.77 9.74
CA HIS A 130 -15.89 -2.71 9.16
C HIS A 130 -14.42 -2.43 9.52
N CYS A 131 -14.06 -1.20 9.88
CA CYS A 131 -12.68 -0.86 10.24
C CYS A 131 -12.46 -0.62 11.74
N SER A 132 -13.49 -0.84 12.57
CA SER A 132 -13.42 -0.58 14.01
C SER A 132 -12.35 -1.42 14.72
N ASP A 133 -12.07 -2.63 14.22
CA ASP A 133 -11.17 -3.61 14.83
C ASP A 133 -9.72 -3.52 14.33
N TYR A 134 -9.41 -2.57 13.45
CA TYR A 134 -8.07 -2.35 12.92
C TYR A 134 -7.45 -1.04 13.43
N PRO A 135 -7.34 -0.85 14.77
CA PRO A 135 -6.69 0.34 15.30
C PRO A 135 -5.24 0.35 14.84
N ILE A 136 -4.81 1.48 14.27
CA ILE A 136 -3.40 1.70 14.01
C ILE A 136 -2.87 2.68 15.03
N ASP A 137 -1.76 2.30 15.64
CA ASP A 137 -0.84 3.26 16.25
C ASP A 137 -0.13 4.06 15.15
N LEU A 138 -0.80 5.10 14.65
CA LEU A 138 -0.22 6.06 13.70
C LEU A 138 0.49 7.13 14.51
N ASN A 139 1.65 6.78 15.07
CA ASN A 139 2.54 7.80 15.60
C ASN A 139 2.95 8.79 14.49
N GLU A 140 3.51 9.93 14.89
CA GLU A 140 3.84 11.01 13.96
C GLU A 140 4.83 10.58 12.88
N ASP A 141 5.79 9.71 13.21
CA ASP A 141 6.78 9.22 12.25
C ASP A 141 6.14 8.34 11.16
N ILE A 142 5.27 7.41 11.55
CA ILE A 142 4.54 6.54 10.61
C ILE A 142 3.61 7.39 9.74
N LEU A 143 2.89 8.34 10.34
CA LEU A 143 2.02 9.25 9.60
C LEU A 143 2.82 10.05 8.56
N GLN A 144 3.96 10.59 8.95
CA GLN A 144 4.81 11.35 8.05
C GLN A 144 5.33 10.46 6.90
N MET A 145 5.70 9.21 7.18
CA MET A 145 6.07 8.25 6.13
C MET A 145 4.92 8.01 5.14
N PHE A 146 3.68 7.83 5.61
CA PHE A 146 2.51 7.72 4.72
C PHE A 146 2.37 8.94 3.81
N LYS A 147 2.45 10.15 4.37
CA LYS A 147 2.37 11.41 3.60
C LYS A 147 3.47 11.50 2.55
N ASP A 148 4.70 11.14 2.93
CA ASP A 148 5.84 11.22 2.01
C ASP A 148 5.75 10.18 0.89
N ILE A 149 5.19 8.99 1.15
CA ILE A 149 4.92 7.97 0.13
C ILE A 149 3.84 8.45 -0.84
N ASP A 150 2.78 9.08 -0.34
CA ASP A 150 1.73 9.65 -1.18
C ASP A 150 2.28 10.73 -2.11
N ILE A 151 3.13 11.62 -1.58
CA ILE A 151 3.82 12.64 -2.37
C ILE A 151 4.75 11.98 -3.41
N LEU A 152 5.46 10.90 -3.05
CA LEU A 152 6.30 10.15 -3.99
C LEU A 152 5.46 9.61 -5.15
N ASN A 153 4.33 8.99 -4.85
CA ASN A 153 3.44 8.44 -5.85
C ASN A 153 2.85 9.52 -6.76
N ASP A 154 2.41 10.64 -6.21
CA ASP A 154 1.88 11.76 -7.00
C ASP A 154 2.95 12.31 -7.95
N LYS A 155 4.18 12.51 -7.46
CA LYS A 155 5.32 12.93 -8.30
C LYS A 155 5.63 11.91 -9.39
N TYR A 156 5.63 10.62 -9.05
CA TYR A 156 5.84 9.55 -10.02
C TYR A 156 4.76 9.55 -11.10
N ASN A 157 3.49 9.62 -10.73
CA ASN A 157 2.36 9.64 -11.67
C ASN A 157 2.40 10.90 -12.57
N ILE A 158 2.72 12.07 -12.01
CA ILE A 158 2.88 13.31 -12.77
C ILE A 158 4.03 13.19 -13.79
N PHE A 159 5.12 12.51 -13.42
CA PHE A 159 6.26 12.27 -14.28
C PHE A 159 5.95 11.30 -15.41
N VAL A 160 5.31 10.16 -15.14
CA VAL A 160 5.06 9.14 -16.18
C VAL A 160 3.86 9.45 -17.08
N SER A 161 2.93 10.30 -16.63
CA SER A 161 1.74 10.69 -17.41
C SER A 161 2.01 11.73 -18.50
N THR A 162 3.20 12.34 -18.54
CA THR A 162 3.53 13.27 -19.63
C THR A 162 3.88 12.55 -20.91
N GLN A 163 3.20 12.92 -22.00
CA GLN A 163 3.43 12.37 -23.34
C GLN A 163 4.90 12.47 -23.77
N ALA A 164 5.56 13.60 -23.48
CA ALA A 164 7.00 13.76 -23.56
C ALA A 164 7.55 13.91 -22.12
N PRO A 165 8.55 13.09 -21.72
CA PRO A 165 9.16 13.21 -20.41
C PRO A 165 9.68 14.62 -20.16
N ASN A 166 9.43 15.13 -18.96
CA ASN A 166 9.78 16.50 -18.60
C ASN A 166 10.89 16.51 -17.53
N VAL A 167 11.96 17.25 -17.79
CA VAL A 167 13.13 17.35 -16.88
C VAL A 167 12.74 17.88 -15.51
N SER A 168 11.91 18.92 -15.42
CA SER A 168 11.49 19.49 -14.12
C SER A 168 10.69 18.48 -13.28
N LYS A 169 9.80 17.71 -13.92
CA LYS A 169 9.03 16.65 -13.24
C LYS A 169 9.92 15.49 -12.79
N PHE A 170 10.89 15.10 -13.62
CA PHE A 170 11.92 14.12 -13.27
C PHE A 170 12.74 14.58 -12.07
N GLU A 171 13.22 15.82 -12.06
CA GLU A 171 13.97 16.41 -10.95
C GLU A 171 13.17 16.40 -9.66
N ALA A 172 11.89 16.76 -9.73
CA ALA A 172 11.01 16.75 -8.56
C ALA A 172 10.81 15.35 -7.98
N LEU A 173 10.75 14.30 -8.83
CA LEU A 173 10.72 12.89 -8.41
C LEU A 173 12.06 12.46 -7.81
N ARG A 174 13.17 12.76 -8.50
CA ARG A 174 14.53 12.42 -8.09
C ARG A 174 14.87 12.96 -6.71
N GLN A 175 14.61 14.24 -6.49
CA GLN A 175 14.86 14.90 -5.19
C GLN A 175 14.05 14.26 -4.05
N HIS A 176 12.81 13.85 -4.33
CA HIS A 176 11.95 13.24 -3.31
C HIS A 176 12.38 11.81 -2.96
N ILE A 177 12.79 11.00 -3.95
CA ILE A 177 13.38 9.68 -3.70
C ILE A 177 14.66 9.81 -2.86
N GLN A 178 15.53 10.76 -3.20
CA GLN A 178 16.76 11.02 -2.45
C GLN A 178 16.49 11.53 -1.04
N TYR A 179 15.43 12.33 -0.84
CA TYR A 179 14.97 12.74 0.48
C TYR A 179 14.56 11.52 1.30
N LEU A 180 13.67 10.67 0.76
CA LEU A 180 13.19 9.47 1.44
C LEU A 180 14.29 8.45 1.74
N GLU A 181 15.28 8.34 0.86
CA GLU A 181 16.43 7.46 1.07
C GLU A 181 17.26 7.85 2.31
N LYS A 182 17.28 9.12 2.73
CA LYS A 182 17.97 9.53 3.97
C LYS A 182 17.32 8.97 5.23
N TYR A 183 16.01 8.72 5.18
CA TYR A 183 15.23 8.12 6.26
C TYR A 183 15.30 6.58 6.27
N LYS A 184 15.99 5.98 5.29
CA LYS A 184 16.28 4.54 5.23
C LYS A 184 17.02 4.01 6.46
N SER A 185 17.68 4.90 7.22
CA SER A 185 18.37 4.60 8.48
C SER A 185 17.47 4.05 9.60
N ASN A 186 16.15 4.14 9.46
CA ASN A 186 15.20 3.54 10.41
C ASN A 186 15.02 2.02 10.26
N ASN A 187 15.77 1.36 9.35
CA ASN A 187 15.77 -0.09 9.12
C ASN A 187 14.39 -0.73 8.87
N ASN A 188 13.40 0.06 8.44
CA ASN A 188 12.09 -0.47 8.08
C ASN A 188 12.18 -1.17 6.71
N THR A 189 12.33 -2.50 6.73
CA THR A 189 12.47 -3.33 5.53
C THR A 189 11.31 -3.15 4.56
N THR A 190 10.09 -2.95 5.05
CA THR A 190 8.89 -2.80 4.21
C THR A 190 8.87 -1.45 3.50
N PHE A 191 9.37 -0.39 4.15
CA PHE A 191 9.59 0.91 3.52
C PHE A 191 10.70 0.84 2.46
N ILE A 192 11.77 0.12 2.73
CA ILE A 192 12.87 -0.10 1.77
C ILE A 192 12.36 -0.80 0.51
N SER A 193 11.60 -1.88 0.66
CA SER A 193 11.00 -2.60 -0.47
C SER A 193 10.08 -1.71 -1.29
N LEU A 194 9.37 -0.76 -0.66
CA LEU A 194 8.53 0.18 -1.38
C LEU A 194 9.36 1.18 -2.22
N LEU A 195 10.46 1.70 -1.67
CA LEU A 195 11.37 2.55 -2.45
C LEU A 195 11.99 1.78 -3.62
N GLU A 196 12.36 0.52 -3.42
CA GLU A 196 12.84 -0.36 -4.48
C GLU A 196 11.79 -0.60 -5.57
N TYR A 197 10.51 -0.74 -5.19
CA TYR A 197 9.40 -0.82 -6.13
C TYR A 197 9.33 0.43 -7.03
N PHE A 198 9.37 1.63 -6.46
CA PHE A 198 9.36 2.88 -7.24
C PHE A 198 10.60 3.01 -8.13
N ASN A 199 11.77 2.61 -7.62
CA ASN A 199 13.02 2.60 -8.37
C ASN A 199 12.95 1.68 -9.60
N ASN A 200 12.43 0.47 -9.42
CA ASN A 200 12.25 -0.49 -10.50
C ASN A 200 11.23 0.00 -11.53
N SER A 201 10.13 0.61 -11.06
CA SER A 201 9.10 1.20 -11.92
C SER A 201 9.68 2.34 -12.78
N PHE A 202 10.53 3.19 -12.20
CA PHE A 202 11.28 4.21 -12.93
C PHE A 202 12.17 3.60 -14.02
N ILE A 203 12.99 2.58 -13.69
CA ILE A 203 13.86 1.91 -14.67
C ILE A 203 13.04 1.35 -15.84
N GLN A 204 11.92 0.70 -15.54
CA GLN A 204 11.01 0.15 -16.56
C GLN A 204 10.42 1.24 -17.44
N TYR A 205 9.96 2.35 -16.84
CA TYR A 205 9.46 3.50 -17.59
C TYR A 205 10.53 4.04 -18.55
N ILE A 206 11.75 4.29 -18.07
CA ILE A 206 12.84 4.80 -18.92
C ILE A 206 13.13 3.85 -20.10
N LYS A 207 13.15 2.53 -19.87
CA LYS A 207 13.35 1.53 -20.93
C LYS A 207 12.20 1.50 -21.96
N SER A 208 10.99 1.89 -21.56
CA SER A 208 9.82 1.92 -22.43
C SER A 208 9.77 3.15 -23.35
N LEU A 209 10.58 4.17 -23.07
CA LEU A 209 10.61 5.40 -23.85
C LEU A 209 11.19 5.15 -25.24
N ASN A 210 10.50 5.61 -26.28
CA ASN A 210 10.98 5.55 -27.65
C ASN A 210 11.84 6.80 -27.98
N PRO A 211 13.15 6.65 -28.22
CA PRO A 211 14.03 7.80 -28.51
C PRO A 211 13.65 8.58 -29.78
N THR A 212 12.87 8.00 -30.70
CA THR A 212 12.45 8.69 -31.92
C THR A 212 11.33 9.71 -31.71
N VAL A 213 10.66 9.67 -30.55
CA VAL A 213 9.63 10.64 -30.19
C VAL A 213 10.26 11.97 -29.81
N PHE A 214 9.71 13.07 -30.32
CA PHE A 214 10.21 14.42 -30.06
C PHE A 214 10.35 14.70 -28.56
N GLY A 215 11.51 15.20 -28.15
CA GLY A 215 11.83 15.52 -26.76
C GLY A 215 12.33 14.33 -25.92
N VAL A 216 12.08 13.08 -26.32
CA VAL A 216 12.53 11.90 -25.56
C VAL A 216 14.04 11.75 -25.60
N ASP A 217 14.67 11.80 -26.77
CA ASP A 217 16.15 11.70 -26.89
C ASP A 217 16.85 12.80 -26.08
N GLY A 218 16.37 14.04 -26.21
CA GLY A 218 16.88 15.18 -25.43
C GLY A 218 16.77 14.94 -23.93
N PHE A 219 15.63 14.44 -23.45
CA PHE A 219 15.45 14.06 -22.05
C PHE A 219 16.37 12.92 -21.62
N LEU A 220 16.48 11.84 -22.40
CA LEU A 220 17.32 10.69 -22.08
C LEU A 220 18.80 11.06 -21.95
N ARG A 221 19.27 12.10 -22.66
CA ARG A 221 20.63 12.65 -22.50
C ARG A 221 20.83 13.37 -21.17
N THR A 222 19.76 13.82 -20.50
CA THR A 222 19.84 14.46 -19.17
C THR A 222 19.96 13.46 -18.03
N ILE A 223 19.61 12.20 -18.26
CA ILE A 223 19.70 11.12 -17.27
C ILE A 223 21.06 10.41 -17.42
N SER A 224 21.75 10.18 -16.31
CA SER A 224 23.01 9.44 -16.34
C SER A 224 22.80 7.96 -16.70
N GLU A 225 23.79 7.31 -17.32
CA GLU A 225 23.74 5.86 -17.60
C GLU A 225 23.56 5.02 -16.34
N LYS A 226 24.08 5.50 -15.19
CA LYS A 226 23.85 4.86 -13.88
C LYS A 226 22.37 4.91 -13.51
N GLU A 227 21.72 6.08 -13.62
CA GLU A 227 20.29 6.21 -13.30
C GLU A 227 19.42 5.39 -14.25
N LYS A 228 19.75 5.30 -15.54
CA LYS A 228 19.01 4.46 -16.51
C LYS A 228 19.02 2.98 -16.15
N THR A 229 20.13 2.49 -15.60
CA THR A 229 20.34 1.05 -15.34
C THR A 229 20.03 0.63 -13.91
N LYS A 230 20.38 1.47 -12.92
CA LYS A 230 20.25 1.18 -11.49
C LYS A 230 19.13 1.98 -10.81
N GLY A 231 18.57 2.97 -11.50
CA GLY A 231 17.54 3.85 -10.97
C GLY A 231 18.10 4.98 -10.11
N LEU A 232 17.23 5.54 -9.27
CA LEU A 232 17.45 6.75 -8.49
C LEU A 232 17.94 6.48 -7.06
N LEU A 233 17.86 5.24 -6.57
CA LEU A 233 18.38 4.85 -5.27
C LEU A 233 19.91 4.72 -5.28
N THR A 234 20.56 5.23 -4.24
CA THR A 234 22.03 5.23 -4.09
C THR A 234 22.55 4.13 -3.14
N VAL A 235 21.75 3.71 -2.15
CA VAL A 235 22.18 2.85 -1.02
C VAL A 235 22.09 1.36 -1.33
N VAL A 236 21.33 0.94 -2.34
CA VAL A 236 21.17 -0.50 -2.71
C VAL A 236 22.52 -1.18 -3.01
N GLU A 237 23.58 -0.41 -3.29
CA GLU A 237 24.93 -0.94 -3.54
C GLU A 237 25.75 -1.26 -2.26
N LYS A 238 25.41 -0.70 -1.09
CA LYS A 238 26.25 -0.83 0.11
C LYS A 238 26.00 -2.12 0.89
N ASP A 239 24.77 -2.58 1.00
CA ASP A 239 24.44 -3.74 1.86
C ASP A 239 24.76 -5.10 1.22
N LYS A 240 24.77 -5.20 -0.11
CA LYS A 240 25.17 -6.45 -0.80
C LYS A 240 26.64 -6.83 -0.60
N ARG A 241 27.49 -5.93 -0.09
CA ARG A 241 28.91 -6.23 0.18
C ARG A 241 29.16 -6.72 1.61
N VAL A 242 28.20 -6.62 2.52
CA VAL A 242 28.43 -6.98 3.94
C VAL A 242 28.09 -8.45 4.21
N ASP A 243 27.13 -9.05 3.50
CA ASP A 243 26.76 -10.46 3.72
C ASP A 243 27.60 -11.50 2.98
N ASN A 244 28.36 -11.10 1.94
CA ASN A 244 29.29 -12.03 1.25
C ASN A 244 30.57 -12.35 2.03
N SER A 245 30.68 -11.93 3.30
CA SER A 245 31.84 -12.19 4.17
C SER A 245 31.58 -13.25 5.26
N ARG A 246 30.36 -13.79 5.36
CA ARG A 246 29.98 -14.80 6.36
C ARG A 246 29.15 -15.94 5.77
N GLU A 247 29.71 -16.61 4.76
CA GLU A 247 29.28 -17.98 4.44
C GLU A 247 30.44 -18.74 3.78
N ILE A 248 31.46 -19.01 4.59
CA ILE A 248 32.34 -20.16 4.41
C ILE A 248 32.11 -21.03 5.63
N VAL A 249 31.23 -22.03 5.51
CA VAL A 249 31.40 -23.43 5.96
C VAL A 249 30.09 -24.15 5.66
N SER A 250 30.05 -24.89 4.54
CA SER A 250 29.56 -26.27 4.47
C SER A 250 29.52 -26.69 2.99
N SER A 251 30.67 -27.14 2.52
CA SER A 251 30.80 -27.95 1.32
C SER A 251 30.06 -29.28 1.48
N VAL A 252 29.04 -29.52 0.66
CA VAL A 252 28.75 -30.87 0.16
C VAL A 252 28.77 -30.81 -1.35
N GLN A 253 29.85 -31.38 -1.86
CA GLN A 253 30.17 -31.62 -3.25
C GLN A 253 29.25 -32.72 -3.79
N MET A 254 28.66 -32.51 -4.97
CA MET A 254 28.46 -33.61 -5.92
C MET A 254 28.76 -33.10 -7.32
N ASP A 255 29.77 -33.73 -7.90
CA ASP A 255 30.33 -33.50 -9.21
C ASP A 255 29.37 -33.83 -10.36
N ALA A 256 29.75 -33.31 -11.51
CA ALA A 256 29.08 -33.32 -12.80
C ALA A 256 28.69 -34.71 -13.34
N ILE A 257 27.55 -34.75 -14.03
CA ILE A 257 27.37 -35.61 -15.21
C ILE A 257 26.83 -34.74 -16.35
N ILE A 258 27.66 -34.61 -17.39
CA ILE A 258 27.30 -34.08 -18.70
C ILE A 258 26.55 -35.18 -19.45
N GLY A 259 25.41 -34.84 -20.04
CA GLY A 259 24.65 -35.74 -20.92
C GLY A 259 23.56 -34.99 -21.68
N THR A 260 23.65 -35.05 -23.00
CA THR A 260 22.86 -34.36 -24.03
C THR A 260 21.38 -34.76 -24.12
N ASP A 261 20.65 -33.87 -24.80
CA ASP A 261 19.46 -34.09 -25.64
C ASP A 261 18.03 -33.90 -25.11
N SER A 262 17.36 -33.00 -25.84
CA SER A 262 15.95 -32.93 -26.25
C SER A 262 14.84 -33.44 -25.31
N GLY A 263 13.89 -32.56 -25.01
CA GLY A 263 12.54 -33.02 -24.67
C GLY A 263 11.75 -32.09 -23.77
N THR A 264 10.71 -31.50 -24.34
CA THR A 264 9.52 -30.94 -23.70
C THR A 264 9.06 -31.76 -22.49
N GLN A 265 8.85 -31.14 -21.32
CA GLN A 265 7.65 -31.39 -20.50
C GLN A 265 7.52 -30.45 -19.29
N ILE A 266 6.27 -30.13 -19.04
CA ILE A 266 5.76 -29.16 -18.07
C ILE A 266 5.75 -29.80 -16.68
N SER A 267 6.39 -29.15 -15.71
CA SER A 267 6.35 -29.56 -14.30
C SER A 267 5.03 -29.14 -13.65
N THR A 268 3.99 -29.95 -13.81
CA THR A 268 2.72 -29.91 -13.07
C THR A 268 2.65 -30.98 -11.95
N GLY A 269 3.79 -31.41 -11.43
CA GLY A 269 3.88 -32.56 -10.50
C GLY A 269 3.75 -32.27 -9.01
N ILE A 270 3.86 -31.01 -8.55
CA ILE A 270 3.99 -30.72 -7.11
C ILE A 270 2.66 -30.30 -6.46
N ILE A 271 1.69 -29.79 -7.23
CA ILE A 271 0.43 -29.27 -6.68
C ILE A 271 -0.55 -30.40 -6.33
N PHE A 272 -0.55 -31.52 -7.07
CA PHE A 272 -1.49 -32.62 -6.82
C PHE A 272 -1.20 -33.42 -5.54
N SER A 273 0.02 -33.37 -4.99
CA SER A 273 0.37 -34.12 -3.78
C SER A 273 -0.25 -33.54 -2.51
N PHE A 274 -0.47 -32.22 -2.44
CA PHE A 274 -1.03 -31.57 -1.24
C PHE A 274 -2.52 -31.85 -1.06
N PHE A 275 -3.29 -31.90 -2.16
CA PHE A 275 -4.72 -32.17 -2.09
C PHE A 275 -5.03 -33.60 -1.64
N ALA A 276 -4.21 -34.59 -2.03
CA ALA A 276 -4.36 -35.96 -1.57
C ALA A 276 -4.11 -36.11 -0.05
N LEU A 277 -3.15 -35.37 0.51
CA LEU A 277 -2.88 -35.38 1.95
C LEU A 277 -4.03 -34.74 2.75
N LEU A 278 -4.61 -33.64 2.27
CA LEU A 278 -5.74 -32.98 2.93
C LEU A 278 -7.00 -33.84 2.92
N ILE A 279 -7.29 -34.54 1.82
CA ILE A 279 -8.44 -35.45 1.74
C ILE A 279 -8.27 -36.62 2.72
N ASN A 280 -7.08 -37.21 2.80
CA ASN A 280 -6.80 -38.28 3.76
C ASN A 280 -6.93 -37.81 5.22
N MET A 281 -6.47 -36.60 5.54
CA MET A 281 -6.68 -36.01 6.87
C MET A 281 -8.16 -35.80 7.20
N PHE A 282 -8.96 -35.35 6.23
CA PHE A 282 -10.39 -35.11 6.44
C PHE A 282 -11.18 -36.40 6.69
N ILE A 283 -10.81 -37.49 6.01
CA ILE A 283 -11.39 -38.83 6.23
C ILE A 283 -11.05 -39.32 7.64
N LEU A 284 -9.77 -39.25 8.03
CA LEU A 284 -9.33 -39.67 9.37
C LEU A 284 -9.97 -38.84 10.49
N TYR A 285 -10.14 -37.54 10.28
CA TYR A 285 -10.80 -36.66 11.24
C TYR A 285 -12.28 -37.00 11.43
N LYS A 286 -12.98 -37.36 10.34
CA LYS A 286 -14.39 -37.75 10.40
C LYS A 286 -14.59 -39.07 11.16
N ASP A 287 -13.72 -40.05 10.95
CA ASP A 287 -13.78 -41.33 11.67
C ASP A 287 -13.48 -41.15 13.16
N LEU A 288 -12.60 -40.22 13.52
CA LEU A 288 -12.28 -39.89 14.92
C LEU A 288 -13.48 -39.27 15.66
N ILE A 289 -14.23 -38.38 14.99
CA ILE A 289 -15.44 -37.77 15.57
C ILE A 289 -16.56 -38.80 15.75
N GLY A 290 -16.75 -39.69 14.77
CA GLY A 290 -17.77 -40.75 14.87
C GLY A 290 -17.54 -41.69 16.06
N LEU A 291 -16.27 -41.96 16.41
CA LEU A 291 -15.93 -42.72 17.61
C LEU A 291 -16.23 -41.95 18.91
N TYR A 292 -16.13 -40.62 18.90
CA TYR A 292 -16.37 -39.79 20.07
C TYR A 292 -17.87 -39.65 20.39
N GLU A 293 -18.74 -39.70 19.39
CA GLU A 293 -20.20 -39.64 19.57
C GLU A 293 -20.83 -40.98 19.95
N SER A 294 -20.06 -42.09 19.93
CA SER A 294 -20.54 -43.43 20.28
C SER A 294 -20.23 -43.87 21.72
N LYS A 295 -19.71 -42.95 22.56
CA LYS A 295 -19.48 -43.14 24.01
C LYS A 295 -20.40 -42.26 24.83
#